data_AF-A0A1H4CLP3-F1
#
_entry.id   AF-A0A1H4CLP3-F1
#
_cell.length_a   1.000
_cell.length_b   1.000
_cell.length_c   1.000
_cell.angle_alpha   90.00
_cell.angle_beta   90.00
_cell.angle_gamma   90.00
#
_symmetry.space_group_name_H-M   'P 1'
#
loop_
_entity.id
_entity.type
_entity.pdbx_description
1 polymer ?
#
loop_
_entity_poly.entity_id
_entity_poly.type
_entity_poly.pdbx_seq_one_letter_code
_entity_poly.pdbx_strand_id
1 'polypeptide(L)'
;MKIKIALAGLSVLFLLTGCLYPENRLSKNNIPNEVQLENVQRAIDSYREQENGLLPIKTKNEDTPIFQKYVIDFKKLKEKSLISDIPGNAFENGGVYQYVLIHPEEDPTVKLIDLRITEQLRSLRYDINRYLQNNQYPPYKSQVAQGIYDLDYKKLGLDSPLTVTSPYSQEPLPVYIKGNGELVVDYRKDLYNFLQNEEHSFESGDDIRYLLVNHSPFVPVYSPAYTIENGEPIFMSEA
;
A
#
# COMPACT_ATOMS: atom_id res chain seq x y z
N MET A 1 -42.67 -32.32 32.36
CA MET A 1 -42.71 -31.46 31.15
C MET A 1 -41.67 -30.33 31.16
N LYS A 2 -41.36 -29.71 32.32
CA LYS A 2 -40.37 -28.62 32.44
C LYS A 2 -38.91 -29.02 32.10
N ILE A 3 -38.51 -30.27 32.38
CA ILE A 3 -37.14 -30.77 32.10
C ILE A 3 -36.90 -30.97 30.59
N LYS A 4 -37.94 -31.33 29.82
CA LYS A 4 -37.81 -31.54 28.36
C LYS A 4 -37.61 -30.22 27.60
N ILE A 5 -38.12 -29.11 28.12
CA ILE A 5 -37.96 -27.77 27.52
C ILE A 5 -36.55 -27.22 27.78
N ALA A 6 -35.99 -27.48 28.97
CA ALA A 6 -34.61 -27.10 29.29
C ALA A 6 -33.57 -27.84 28.41
N LEU A 7 -33.84 -29.11 28.07
CA LEU A 7 -32.95 -29.91 27.22
C LEU A 7 -32.99 -29.48 25.75
N ALA A 8 -34.15 -29.00 25.27
CA ALA A 8 -34.30 -28.45 23.92
C ALA A 8 -33.61 -27.09 23.76
N GLY A 9 -33.62 -26.24 24.80
CA GLY A 9 -32.91 -24.96 24.79
C GLY A 9 -31.38 -25.10 24.78
N LEU A 10 -30.84 -26.14 25.42
CA LEU A 10 -29.40 -26.39 25.46
C LEU A 10 -28.85 -26.89 24.11
N SER A 11 -29.63 -27.64 23.31
CA SER A 11 -29.21 -28.07 21.96
C SER A 11 -29.10 -26.93 20.96
N VAL A 12 -29.88 -25.86 21.11
CA VAL A 12 -29.82 -24.68 20.21
C VAL A 12 -28.54 -23.86 20.45
N LEU A 13 -27.99 -23.87 21.67
CA LEU A 13 -26.73 -23.20 22.02
C LEU A 13 -25.50 -23.86 21.37
N PHE A 14 -25.54 -25.17 21.09
CA PHE A 14 -24.44 -25.85 20.39
C PHE A 14 -24.43 -25.61 18.87
N LEU A 15 -25.59 -25.30 18.28
CA LEU A 15 -25.70 -24.93 16.87
C LEU A 15 -25.28 -23.49 16.58
N LEU A 16 -25.04 -22.68 17.62
CA LEU A 16 -24.48 -21.33 17.54
C LEU A 16 -22.94 -21.31 17.54
N THR A 17 -22.29 -22.46 17.37
CA THR A 17 -20.89 -22.52 16.92
C THR A 17 -20.83 -22.12 15.44
N GLY A 18 -21.18 -20.87 15.18
CA GLY A 18 -20.97 -20.23 13.88
C GLY A 18 -19.53 -20.45 13.45
N CYS A 19 -19.34 -20.74 12.16
CA CYS A 19 -18.06 -21.05 11.53
C CYS A 19 -16.94 -20.18 12.11
N LEU A 20 -16.19 -20.73 13.07
CA LEU A 20 -15.01 -20.08 13.61
C LEU A 20 -14.00 -20.06 12.47
N TYR A 21 -13.88 -18.92 11.79
CA TYR A 21 -12.96 -18.77 10.69
C TYR A 21 -11.55 -19.01 11.26
N PRO A 22 -10.82 -20.06 10.84
CA PRO A 22 -9.60 -20.45 11.53
C PRO A 22 -8.57 -19.31 11.45
N GLU A 23 -8.15 -18.78 12.59
CA GLU A 23 -7.13 -17.70 12.67
C GLU A 23 -5.83 -18.05 11.93
N ASN A 24 -5.52 -19.35 11.81
CA ASN A 24 -4.37 -19.87 11.07
C ASN A 24 -4.44 -19.63 9.55
N ARG A 25 -5.62 -19.34 8.97
CA ARG A 25 -5.72 -18.86 7.58
C ARG A 25 -5.45 -17.35 7.46
N LEU A 26 -5.69 -16.57 8.51
CA LEU A 26 -5.47 -15.12 8.49
C LEU A 26 -3.98 -14.76 8.41
N SER A 27 -3.13 -15.47 9.15
CA SER A 27 -1.67 -15.21 9.13
C SER A 27 -1.02 -15.61 7.80
N LYS A 28 -1.46 -16.73 7.19
CA LYS A 28 -0.99 -17.15 5.85
C LYS A 28 -1.47 -16.24 4.72
N ASN A 29 -2.58 -15.53 4.91
CA ASN A 29 -3.12 -14.57 3.95
C ASN A 29 -2.44 -13.19 4.02
N ASN A 30 -1.46 -12.95 4.90
CA ASN A 30 -0.80 -11.65 4.98
C ASN A 30 0.56 -11.61 4.27
N ILE A 31 1.01 -12.70 3.67
CA ILE A 31 2.24 -12.75 2.87
C ILE A 31 1.85 -12.62 1.40
N PRO A 32 2.53 -11.77 0.61
CA PRO A 32 2.35 -11.77 -0.84
C PRO A 32 2.59 -13.17 -1.37
N ASN A 33 1.60 -13.70 -2.09
CA ASN A 33 1.69 -15.01 -2.68
C ASN A 33 1.88 -14.85 -4.18
N GLU A 34 3.03 -15.29 -4.68
CA GLU A 34 3.41 -15.15 -6.09
C GLU A 34 2.41 -15.82 -7.03
N VAL A 35 1.99 -17.04 -6.73
CA VAL A 35 0.96 -17.77 -7.50
C VAL A 35 -0.36 -16.98 -7.54
N GLN A 36 -0.72 -16.31 -6.45
CA GLN A 36 -1.92 -15.48 -6.40
C GLN A 36 -1.78 -14.22 -7.26
N LEU A 37 -0.61 -13.58 -7.29
CA LEU A 37 -0.34 -12.45 -8.17
C LEU A 37 -0.40 -12.87 -9.64
N GLU A 38 0.22 -13.98 -10.01
CA GLU A 38 0.16 -14.55 -11.37
C GLU A 38 -1.28 -14.88 -11.79
N ASN A 39 -2.09 -15.42 -10.88
CA ASN A 39 -3.50 -15.68 -11.16
C ASN A 39 -4.28 -14.41 -11.44
N VAL A 40 -4.04 -13.35 -10.67
CA VAL A 40 -4.68 -12.05 -10.92
C VAL A 40 -4.16 -11.47 -12.23
N GLN A 41 -2.86 -11.55 -12.51
CA GLN A 41 -2.26 -11.09 -13.76
C GLN A 41 -2.93 -11.74 -14.97
N ARG A 42 -3.03 -13.08 -14.99
CA ARG A 42 -3.72 -13.81 -16.08
C ARG A 42 -5.18 -13.38 -16.26
N ALA A 43 -5.87 -13.06 -15.17
CA ALA A 43 -7.24 -12.56 -15.23
C ALA A 43 -7.31 -11.14 -15.81
N ILE A 44 -6.33 -10.29 -15.52
CA ILE A 44 -6.21 -8.95 -16.12
C ILE A 44 -5.94 -9.06 -17.63
N ASP A 45 -5.01 -9.93 -18.03
CA ASP A 45 -4.66 -10.15 -19.44
C ASP A 45 -5.89 -10.65 -20.21
N SER A 46 -6.58 -11.65 -19.66
CA SER A 46 -7.83 -12.18 -20.24
C SER A 46 -8.93 -11.13 -20.33
N TYR A 47 -9.06 -10.25 -19.33
CA TYR A 47 -10.04 -9.16 -19.35
C TYR A 47 -9.72 -8.15 -20.45
N ARG A 48 -8.45 -7.76 -20.57
CA ARG A 48 -7.97 -6.83 -21.60
C ARG A 48 -8.23 -7.37 -22.99
N GLU A 49 -8.01 -8.65 -23.22
CA GLU A 49 -8.33 -9.32 -24.49
C GLU A 49 -9.82 -9.33 -24.79
N GLN A 50 -10.66 -9.65 -23.80
CA GLN A 50 -12.13 -9.74 -23.98
C GLN A 50 -12.81 -8.38 -24.17
N GLU A 51 -12.27 -7.32 -23.55
CA GLU A 51 -12.89 -5.99 -23.51
C GLU A 51 -12.18 -4.98 -24.43
N ASN A 52 -11.61 -5.43 -25.55
CA ASN A 52 -10.97 -4.59 -26.58
C ASN A 52 -9.90 -3.64 -26.01
N GLY A 53 -9.07 -4.13 -25.10
CA GLY A 53 -7.99 -3.36 -24.48
C GLY A 53 -8.38 -2.63 -23.20
N LEU A 54 -9.65 -2.63 -22.80
CA LEU A 54 -10.09 -1.99 -21.55
C LEU A 54 -9.58 -2.77 -20.32
N LEU A 55 -9.29 -2.05 -19.23
CA LEU A 55 -8.83 -2.63 -17.97
C LEU A 55 -9.92 -2.64 -16.89
N PRO A 56 -9.95 -3.65 -16.01
CA PRO A 56 -10.91 -3.76 -14.93
C PRO A 56 -10.44 -2.93 -13.73
N ILE A 57 -10.41 -1.60 -13.88
CA ILE A 57 -9.96 -0.67 -12.82
C ILE A 57 -11.11 0.17 -12.28
N LYS A 58 -10.94 0.66 -11.05
CA LYS A 58 -11.83 1.65 -10.41
C LYS A 58 -11.50 3.04 -10.89
N THR A 59 -12.51 3.88 -11.08
CA THR A 59 -12.31 5.30 -11.41
C THR A 59 -11.72 6.04 -10.20
N LYS A 60 -10.63 6.78 -10.45
CA LYS A 60 -9.95 7.65 -9.48
C LYS A 60 -9.80 9.05 -10.08
N ASN A 61 -9.55 10.04 -9.22
CA ASN A 61 -9.30 11.40 -9.66
C ASN A 61 -7.98 11.46 -10.45
N GLU A 62 -7.88 12.42 -11.37
CA GLU A 62 -6.74 12.57 -12.26
C GLU A 62 -5.42 12.83 -11.50
N ASP A 63 -5.50 13.59 -10.41
CA ASP A 63 -4.42 13.97 -9.51
C ASP A 63 -3.97 12.86 -8.55
N THR A 64 -4.59 11.67 -8.61
CA THR A 64 -4.19 10.53 -7.78
C THR A 64 -2.76 10.11 -8.13
N PRO A 65 -1.85 9.95 -7.14
CA PRO A 65 -0.48 9.50 -7.39
C PRO A 65 -0.43 8.20 -8.18
N ILE A 66 0.55 8.06 -9.09
CA ILE A 66 0.62 6.98 -10.07
C ILE A 66 0.48 5.58 -9.45
N PHE A 67 1.18 5.32 -8.35
CA PHE A 67 1.16 4.04 -7.63
C PHE A 67 -0.13 3.75 -6.86
N GLN A 68 -1.07 4.71 -6.81
CA GLN A 68 -2.36 4.59 -6.15
C GLN A 68 -3.54 4.72 -7.14
N LYS A 69 -3.26 5.04 -8.40
CA LYS A 69 -4.27 5.47 -9.37
C LYS A 69 -5.08 4.31 -9.96
N TYR A 70 -4.40 3.24 -10.39
CA TYR A 70 -5.04 2.17 -11.16
C TYR A 70 -5.42 0.98 -10.28
N VAL A 71 -6.36 1.21 -9.36
CA VAL A 71 -6.85 0.17 -8.44
C VAL A 71 -7.68 -0.87 -9.20
N ILE A 72 -7.36 -2.15 -9.03
CA ILE A 72 -8.08 -3.25 -9.67
C ILE A 72 -9.50 -3.34 -9.10
N ASP A 73 -10.47 -3.48 -10.00
CA ASP A 73 -11.88 -3.72 -9.70
C ASP A 73 -12.19 -5.21 -9.88
N PHE A 74 -12.01 -5.97 -8.80
CA PHE A 74 -12.32 -7.40 -8.78
C PHE A 74 -13.77 -7.72 -9.11
N LYS A 75 -14.71 -6.77 -8.95
CA LYS A 75 -16.11 -7.00 -9.33
C LYS A 75 -16.24 -7.24 -10.83
N LYS A 76 -15.55 -6.45 -11.65
CA LYS A 76 -15.52 -6.60 -13.12
C LYS A 76 -14.93 -7.95 -13.53
N LEU A 77 -13.86 -8.39 -12.86
CA LEU A 77 -13.26 -9.71 -13.11
C LEU A 77 -14.23 -10.86 -12.76
N LYS A 78 -14.97 -10.74 -11.66
CA LYS A 78 -16.00 -11.73 -11.26
C LYS A 78 -17.18 -11.75 -12.22
N GLU A 79 -17.66 -10.58 -12.67
CA GLU A 79 -18.77 -10.47 -13.63
C GLU A 79 -18.45 -11.17 -14.96
N LYS A 80 -17.17 -11.20 -15.35
CA LYS A 80 -16.68 -11.91 -16.53
C LYS A 80 -16.25 -13.35 -16.26
N SER A 81 -16.45 -13.85 -15.03
CA SER A 81 -16.04 -15.21 -14.61
C SER A 81 -14.55 -15.50 -14.82
N LEU A 82 -13.70 -14.47 -14.81
CA LEU A 82 -12.24 -14.60 -14.97
C LEU A 82 -11.54 -14.99 -13.68
N ILE A 83 -12.20 -14.74 -12.55
CA ILE A 83 -11.78 -15.23 -11.23
C ILE A 83 -12.98 -15.85 -10.52
N SER A 84 -12.74 -16.93 -9.78
CA SER A 84 -13.78 -17.54 -8.93
C SER A 84 -13.99 -16.72 -7.67
N ASP A 85 -12.90 -16.32 -7.02
CA ASP A 85 -12.90 -15.61 -5.75
C ASP A 85 -11.87 -14.48 -5.72
N ILE A 86 -12.13 -13.48 -4.87
CA ILE A 86 -11.19 -12.39 -4.61
C ILE A 86 -10.02 -12.95 -3.78
N PRO A 87 -8.76 -12.58 -4.11
CA PRO A 87 -7.61 -12.93 -3.29
C PRO A 87 -7.84 -12.74 -1.78
N GLY A 88 -7.53 -13.75 -0.96
CA GLY A 88 -7.74 -13.69 0.50
C GLY A 88 -6.89 -12.64 1.23
N ASN A 89 -5.83 -12.17 0.60
CA ASN A 89 -4.95 -11.12 1.09
C ASN A 89 -5.35 -9.72 0.58
N ALA A 90 -6.33 -9.64 -0.33
CA ALA A 90 -6.84 -8.37 -0.85
C ALA A 90 -7.71 -7.68 0.19
N PHE A 91 -7.63 -6.36 0.22
CA PHE A 91 -8.43 -5.49 1.09
C PHE A 91 -9.93 -5.73 0.95
N GLU A 92 -10.41 -5.94 -0.28
CA GLU A 92 -11.81 -6.24 -0.57
C GLU A 92 -12.29 -7.56 0.07
N ASN A 93 -11.37 -8.43 0.48
CA ASN A 93 -11.65 -9.68 1.18
C ASN A 93 -11.15 -9.67 2.64
N GLY A 94 -10.92 -8.48 3.22
CA GLY A 94 -10.46 -8.31 4.60
C GLY A 94 -8.96 -8.49 4.83
N GLY A 95 -8.17 -8.58 3.76
CA GLY A 95 -6.71 -8.61 3.83
C GLY A 95 -6.08 -7.21 3.93
N VAL A 96 -4.75 -7.17 3.86
CA VAL A 96 -3.96 -5.94 4.06
C VAL A 96 -3.42 -5.32 2.76
N TYR A 97 -3.66 -5.94 1.61
CA TYR A 97 -3.12 -5.48 0.32
C TYR A 97 -4.20 -4.91 -0.58
N GLN A 98 -3.96 -3.73 -1.15
CA GLN A 98 -4.75 -3.24 -2.27
C GLN A 98 -4.04 -3.59 -3.58
N TYR A 99 -4.73 -4.31 -4.45
CA TYR A 99 -4.21 -4.66 -5.78
C TYR A 99 -4.33 -3.47 -6.74
N VAL A 100 -3.25 -3.18 -7.46
CA VAL A 100 -3.15 -2.09 -8.44
C VAL A 100 -2.46 -2.56 -9.71
N LEU A 101 -2.63 -1.80 -10.78
CA LEU A 101 -1.86 -1.93 -12.01
C LEU A 101 -0.80 -0.82 -12.10
N ILE A 102 0.36 -1.18 -12.64
CA ILE A 102 1.34 -0.24 -13.18
C ILE A 102 1.37 -0.40 -14.71
N HIS A 103 1.89 0.61 -15.41
CA HIS A 103 2.00 0.63 -16.89
C HIS A 103 0.69 0.25 -17.63
N PRO A 104 -0.46 0.87 -17.27
CA PRO A 104 -1.78 0.44 -17.76
C PRO A 104 -1.97 0.57 -19.29
N GLU A 105 -1.22 1.43 -19.95
CA GLU A 105 -1.38 1.66 -21.40
C GLU A 105 -0.57 0.65 -22.25
N GLU A 106 0.56 0.18 -21.73
CA GLU A 106 1.51 -0.64 -22.49
C GLU A 106 1.46 -2.10 -22.01
N ASP A 107 1.99 -2.33 -20.81
CA ASP A 107 2.14 -3.65 -20.17
C ASP A 107 1.56 -3.64 -18.74
N PRO A 108 0.23 -3.76 -18.60
CA PRO A 108 -0.46 -3.68 -17.32
C PRO A 108 0.03 -4.78 -16.36
N THR A 109 0.84 -4.39 -15.39
CA THR A 109 1.44 -5.33 -14.44
C THR A 109 0.78 -5.20 -13.07
N VAL A 110 0.35 -6.33 -12.50
CA VAL A 110 -0.27 -6.39 -11.18
C VAL A 110 0.77 -6.19 -10.08
N LYS A 111 0.50 -5.25 -9.18
CA LYS A 111 1.29 -4.97 -7.99
C LYS A 111 0.39 -4.75 -6.76
N LEU A 112 1.02 -4.65 -5.60
CA LEU A 112 0.38 -4.53 -4.30
C LEU A 112 0.75 -3.20 -3.63
N ILE A 113 -0.26 -2.52 -3.10
CA ILE A 113 -0.08 -1.52 -2.05
C ILE A 113 -0.23 -2.23 -0.71
N ASP A 114 0.74 -2.04 0.19
CA ASP A 114 0.60 -2.43 1.59
C ASP A 114 -0.14 -1.36 2.39
N LEU A 115 -1.40 -1.64 2.74
CA LEU A 115 -2.26 -0.70 3.45
C LEU A 115 -1.86 -0.50 4.92
N ARG A 116 -0.96 -1.32 5.46
CA ARG A 116 -0.40 -1.10 6.80
C ARG A 116 0.35 0.23 6.88
N ILE A 117 0.97 0.64 5.77
CA ILE A 117 1.63 1.95 5.64
C ILE A 117 0.59 3.07 5.79
N THR A 118 -0.55 2.94 5.10
CA THR A 118 -1.66 3.90 5.21
C THR A 118 -2.17 4.02 6.64
N GLU A 119 -2.33 2.90 7.34
CA GLU A 119 -2.78 2.91 8.74
C GLU A 119 -1.76 3.57 9.69
N GLN A 120 -0.47 3.29 9.51
CA GLN A 120 0.60 3.93 10.28
C GLN A 120 0.62 5.46 10.04
N LEU A 121 0.51 5.90 8.78
CA LEU A 121 0.44 7.33 8.44
C LEU A 121 -0.85 7.99 8.93
N ARG A 122 -1.97 7.28 8.96
CA ARG A 122 -3.25 7.78 9.49
C ARG A 122 -3.13 8.14 10.97
N SER A 123 -2.41 7.35 11.76
CA SER A 123 -2.14 7.65 13.17
C SER A 123 -1.38 8.97 13.31
N LEU A 124 -0.28 9.13 12.58
CA LEU A 124 0.52 10.36 12.62
C LEU A 124 -0.28 11.58 12.12
N ARG A 125 -1.07 11.42 11.07
CA ARG A 125 -1.94 12.49 10.55
C ARG A 125 -2.98 12.92 11.59
N TYR A 126 -3.51 12.00 12.39
CA TYR A 126 -4.42 12.34 13.48
C TYR A 126 -3.74 13.23 14.54
N ASP A 127 -2.50 12.92 14.94
CA ASP A 127 -1.74 13.74 15.89
C ASP A 127 -1.41 15.12 15.32
N ILE A 128 -1.02 15.19 14.04
CA ILE A 128 -0.80 16.47 13.34
C ILE A 128 -2.08 17.30 13.27
N ASN A 129 -3.21 16.68 12.92
CA ASN A 129 -4.49 17.39 12.86
C ASN A 129 -4.91 17.93 14.24
N ARG A 130 -4.66 17.18 15.32
CA ARG A 130 -4.88 17.66 16.69
C ARG A 130 -3.99 18.86 17.00
N TYR A 131 -2.71 18.80 16.64
CA TYR A 131 -1.77 19.91 16.81
C TYR A 131 -2.25 21.17 16.06
N LEU A 132 -2.74 21.01 14.83
CA LEU A 132 -3.24 22.11 13.99
C LEU A 132 -4.52 22.78 14.51
N GLN A 133 -5.26 22.17 15.45
CA GLN A 133 -6.43 22.84 16.06
C GLN A 133 -6.04 24.11 16.82
N ASN A 134 -4.79 24.17 17.32
CA ASN A 134 -4.28 25.28 18.11
C ASN A 134 -3.08 25.98 17.47
N ASN A 135 -2.67 25.57 16.26
CA ASN A 135 -1.48 26.06 15.58
C ASN A 135 -1.76 26.29 14.10
N GLN A 136 -1.23 27.39 13.55
CA GLN A 136 -1.48 27.78 12.15
C GLN A 136 -0.74 26.89 11.13
N TYR A 137 0.39 26.30 11.51
CA TYR A 137 1.26 25.54 10.62
C TYR A 137 1.52 24.14 11.17
N PRO A 138 1.80 23.14 10.31
CA PRO A 138 2.26 21.83 10.76
C PRO A 138 3.54 21.93 11.61
N PRO A 139 3.83 20.91 12.44
CA PRO A 139 4.99 20.90 13.32
C PRO A 139 6.27 20.61 12.52
N TYR A 140 6.66 21.52 11.63
CA TYR A 140 7.91 21.44 10.87
C TYR A 140 9.12 21.58 11.79
N LYS A 141 10.21 20.89 11.44
CA LYS A 141 11.49 20.96 12.13
C LYS A 141 12.61 21.48 11.22
N SER A 142 13.29 20.59 10.49
CA SER A 142 14.40 20.92 9.59
C SER A 142 14.04 20.55 8.17
N GLN A 143 14.48 21.34 7.20
CA GLN A 143 14.34 21.01 5.79
C GLN A 143 15.30 19.87 5.43
N VAL A 144 14.77 18.80 4.82
CA VAL A 144 15.53 17.60 4.40
C VAL A 144 15.86 17.68 2.92
N ALA A 145 14.95 18.24 2.12
CA ALA A 145 15.13 18.55 0.70
C ALA A 145 14.23 19.73 0.31
N GLN A 146 14.30 20.20 -0.93
CA GLN A 146 13.40 21.25 -1.41
C GLN A 146 11.93 20.84 -1.21
N GLY A 147 11.19 21.62 -0.42
CA GLY A 147 9.77 21.37 -0.14
C GLY A 147 9.46 20.19 0.79
N ILE A 148 10.46 19.46 1.30
CA ILE A 148 10.32 18.30 2.20
C ILE A 148 10.98 18.61 3.54
N TYR A 149 10.23 18.44 4.62
CA TYR A 149 10.63 18.81 5.97
C TYR A 149 10.49 17.63 6.94
N ASP A 150 11.39 17.57 7.91
CA ASP A 150 11.28 16.70 9.07
C ASP A 150 10.16 17.20 10.01
N LEU A 151 9.61 16.27 10.79
CA LEU A 151 8.55 16.53 11.76
C LEU A 151 9.15 16.74 13.16
N ASP A 152 8.63 17.75 13.86
CA ASP A 152 8.92 17.96 15.27
C ASP A 152 8.00 17.08 16.13
N TYR A 153 8.41 15.82 16.30
CA TYR A 153 7.68 14.83 17.09
C TYR A 153 7.47 15.27 18.55
N LYS A 154 8.34 16.12 19.11
CA LYS A 154 8.16 16.66 20.47
C LYS A 154 6.95 17.58 20.56
N LYS A 155 6.70 18.40 19.53
CA LYS A 155 5.49 19.23 19.44
C LYS A 155 4.21 18.41 19.31
N LEU A 156 4.33 17.17 18.81
CA LEU A 156 3.23 16.19 18.74
C LEU A 156 3.04 15.42 20.05
N GLY A 157 3.87 15.62 21.06
CA GLY A 157 3.83 14.87 22.32
C GLY A 157 4.34 13.44 22.19
N LEU A 158 5.20 13.17 21.21
CA LEU A 158 5.80 11.87 20.94
C LEU A 158 7.27 11.86 21.35
N ASP A 159 7.65 10.83 22.10
CA ASP A 159 9.03 10.66 22.61
C ASP A 159 10.01 10.15 21.55
N SER A 160 9.48 9.49 20.50
CA SER A 160 10.28 8.96 19.39
C SER A 160 9.62 9.26 18.04
N PRO A 161 10.42 9.35 16.95
CA PRO A 161 9.88 9.44 15.60
C PRO A 161 8.96 8.27 15.29
N LEU A 162 7.82 8.55 14.66
CA LEU A 162 7.01 7.50 14.04
C LEU A 162 7.63 7.13 12.70
N THR A 163 7.73 5.83 12.46
CA THR A 163 8.24 5.24 11.22
C THR A 163 7.18 4.33 10.64
N VAL A 164 7.25 4.11 9.33
CA VAL A 164 6.47 3.05 8.68
C VAL A 164 7.35 1.84 8.41
N THR A 165 6.77 0.66 8.33
CA THR A 165 7.54 -0.55 7.99
C THR A 165 7.69 -0.66 6.47
N SER A 166 8.92 -0.76 5.98
CA SER A 166 9.16 -0.98 4.55
C SER A 166 8.54 -2.31 4.10
N PRO A 167 7.80 -2.35 2.98
CA PRO A 167 7.34 -3.60 2.39
C PRO A 167 8.45 -4.34 1.62
N TYR A 168 9.64 -3.72 1.47
CA TYR A 168 10.78 -4.28 0.74
C TYR A 168 11.80 -4.88 1.71
N SER A 169 12.31 -4.06 2.64
CA SER A 169 13.37 -4.45 3.57
C SER A 169 12.85 -4.87 4.94
N GLN A 170 11.56 -4.67 5.23
CA GLN A 170 10.96 -4.82 6.57
C GLN A 170 11.57 -3.89 7.65
N GLU A 171 12.45 -2.97 7.25
CA GLU A 171 13.08 -2.00 8.12
C GLU A 171 12.17 -0.78 8.34
N PRO A 172 12.34 -0.04 9.45
CA PRO A 172 11.63 1.20 9.67
C PRO A 172 12.09 2.29 8.68
N LEU A 173 11.14 2.91 7.99
CA LEU A 173 11.34 4.04 7.09
C LEU A 173 10.93 5.36 7.76
N PRO A 174 11.72 6.42 7.61
CA PRO A 174 11.35 7.77 8.05
C PRO A 174 10.09 8.27 7.35
N VAL A 175 9.33 9.10 8.06
CA VAL A 175 8.20 9.86 7.51
C VAL A 175 8.51 11.34 7.61
N TYR A 176 8.33 12.05 6.49
CA TYR A 176 8.48 13.49 6.36
C TYR A 176 7.15 14.14 5.98
N ILE A 177 7.15 15.46 5.90
CA ILE A 177 6.00 16.27 5.53
C ILE A 177 6.39 17.27 4.43
N LYS A 178 5.57 17.36 3.38
CA LYS A 178 5.69 18.37 2.34
C LYS A 178 5.14 19.72 2.82
N GLY A 179 5.52 20.81 2.17
CA GLY A 179 5.03 22.16 2.49
C GLY A 179 3.50 22.33 2.43
N ASN A 180 2.81 21.46 1.67
CA ASN A 180 1.33 21.40 1.58
C ASN A 180 0.68 20.56 2.70
N GLY A 181 1.45 20.02 3.64
CA GLY A 181 0.98 19.17 4.74
C GLY A 181 0.80 17.68 4.37
N GLU A 182 1.20 17.26 3.18
CA GLU A 182 1.18 15.85 2.79
C GLU A 182 2.30 15.08 3.48
N LEU A 183 1.97 13.94 4.11
CA LEU A 183 2.96 13.03 4.67
C LEU A 183 3.57 12.18 3.57
N VAL A 184 4.89 12.02 3.62
CA VAL A 184 5.64 11.22 2.67
C VAL A 184 6.58 10.25 3.36
N VAL A 185 6.75 9.07 2.78
CA VAL A 185 7.63 8.01 3.26
C VAL A 185 8.95 8.07 2.48
N ASP A 186 10.06 8.03 3.21
CA ASP A 186 11.39 8.03 2.62
C ASP A 186 11.88 6.62 2.30
N TYR A 187 11.92 6.29 1.02
CA TYR A 187 12.38 4.99 0.51
C TYR A 187 13.86 4.98 0.10
N ARG A 188 14.64 6.05 0.37
CA ARG A 188 16.06 6.11 -0.05
C ARG A 188 16.89 4.93 0.44
N LYS A 189 16.65 4.44 1.66
CA LYS A 189 17.36 3.25 2.18
C LYS A 189 17.07 2.00 1.35
N ASP A 190 15.81 1.79 0.97
CA ASP A 190 15.43 0.67 0.10
C ASP A 190 16.02 0.87 -1.29
N LEU A 191 15.83 2.04 -1.89
CA LEU A 191 16.38 2.38 -3.21
C LEU A 191 17.89 2.18 -3.29
N TYR A 192 18.62 2.61 -2.26
CA TYR A 192 20.07 2.43 -2.20
C TYR A 192 20.43 0.95 -2.26
N ASN A 193 19.74 0.10 -1.49
CA ASN A 193 19.98 -1.34 -1.53
C ASN A 193 19.73 -1.92 -2.93
N PHE A 194 18.63 -1.55 -3.59
CA PHE A 194 18.36 -2.05 -4.94
C PHE A 194 19.37 -1.50 -5.97
N LEU A 195 19.77 -0.23 -5.86
CA LEU A 195 20.78 0.38 -6.75
C LEU A 195 22.13 -0.35 -6.68
N GLN A 196 22.50 -0.88 -5.50
CA GLN A 196 23.76 -1.59 -5.32
C GLN A 196 23.72 -3.06 -5.76
N ASN A 197 22.54 -3.69 -5.77
CA ASN A 197 22.41 -5.14 -5.91
C ASN A 197 21.71 -5.60 -7.20
N GLU A 198 20.94 -4.72 -7.85
CA GLU A 198 20.21 -5.06 -9.08
C GLU A 198 20.83 -4.37 -10.30
N GLU A 199 20.73 -5.02 -11.45
CA GLU A 199 21.08 -4.39 -12.73
C GLU A 199 20.06 -3.30 -13.08
N HIS A 200 20.54 -2.13 -13.52
CA HIS A 200 19.67 -1.05 -13.92
C HIS A 200 20.29 -0.13 -14.98
N SER A 201 19.44 0.61 -15.69
CA SER A 201 19.84 1.60 -16.69
C SER A 201 19.49 3.04 -16.28
N PHE A 202 19.04 3.25 -15.04
CA PHE A 202 18.66 4.59 -14.54
C PHE A 202 19.84 5.55 -14.49
N GLU A 203 19.61 6.77 -14.96
CA GLU A 203 20.54 7.89 -14.93
C GLU A 203 20.05 9.01 -13.99
N SER A 204 20.90 10.02 -13.78
CA SER A 204 20.49 11.22 -13.04
C SER A 204 19.40 11.97 -13.81
N GLY A 205 18.33 12.36 -13.11
CA GLY A 205 17.09 12.88 -13.69
C GLY A 205 15.97 11.84 -13.82
N ASP A 206 16.28 10.54 -13.84
CA ASP A 206 15.25 9.50 -13.93
C ASP A 206 14.54 9.28 -12.60
N ASP A 207 13.26 8.86 -12.66
CA ASP A 207 12.52 8.42 -11.48
C ASP A 207 12.84 6.96 -11.14
N ILE A 208 13.71 6.78 -10.16
CA ILE A 208 14.23 5.46 -9.78
C ILE A 208 13.27 4.63 -8.92
N ARG A 209 12.07 5.13 -8.58
CA ARG A 209 11.06 4.33 -7.84
C ARG A 209 10.71 3.04 -8.56
N TYR A 210 10.79 3.04 -9.89
CA TYR A 210 10.55 1.85 -10.70
C TYR A 210 11.56 0.73 -10.43
N LEU A 211 12.74 1.02 -9.87
CA LEU A 211 13.67 -0.01 -9.44
C LEU A 211 13.08 -0.91 -8.36
N LEU A 212 12.38 -0.33 -7.37
CA LEU A 212 11.65 -1.07 -6.34
C LEU A 212 10.52 -1.89 -6.96
N VAL A 213 9.77 -1.26 -7.86
CA VAL A 213 8.57 -1.86 -8.46
C VAL A 213 8.94 -3.03 -9.37
N ASN A 214 10.04 -2.97 -10.10
CA ASN A 214 10.44 -4.02 -11.03
C ASN A 214 10.89 -5.30 -10.31
N HIS A 215 11.47 -5.16 -9.12
CA HIS A 215 12.08 -6.26 -8.37
C HIS A 215 11.27 -6.70 -7.14
N SER A 216 10.03 -6.21 -7.00
CA SER A 216 9.15 -6.52 -5.86
C SER A 216 7.68 -6.57 -6.29
N PRO A 217 6.82 -7.33 -5.60
CA PRO A 217 5.38 -7.25 -5.81
C PRO A 217 4.77 -5.92 -5.36
N PHE A 218 5.51 -5.08 -4.62
CA PHE A 218 4.99 -3.87 -4.00
C PHE A 218 5.25 -2.60 -4.81
N VAL A 219 4.39 -1.60 -4.62
CA VAL A 219 4.60 -0.23 -5.09
C VAL A 219 4.90 0.73 -3.93
N PRO A 220 5.78 1.75 -4.12
CA PRO A 220 6.14 2.69 -3.06
C PRO A 220 5.08 3.80 -2.95
N VAL A 221 4.06 3.57 -2.11
CA VAL A 221 3.00 4.56 -1.85
C VAL A 221 3.45 5.68 -0.92
N TYR A 222 2.78 6.83 -0.98
CA TYR A 222 3.14 8.05 -0.24
C TYR A 222 4.59 8.49 -0.47
N SER A 223 5.11 8.21 -1.67
CA SER A 223 6.51 8.34 -1.98
C SER A 223 6.72 9.45 -3.01
N PRO A 224 7.53 10.48 -2.73
CA PRO A 224 7.92 11.48 -3.72
C PRO A 224 8.81 10.83 -4.80
N ALA A 225 9.02 11.50 -5.92
CA ALA A 225 9.99 11.00 -6.91
C ALA A 225 11.43 11.07 -6.35
N TYR A 226 12.28 10.16 -6.81
CA TYR A 226 13.71 10.12 -6.47
C TYR A 226 14.53 10.07 -7.74
N THR A 227 15.76 10.54 -7.66
CA THR A 227 16.75 10.36 -8.71
C THR A 227 18.10 9.98 -8.14
N ILE A 228 19.09 9.75 -9.00
CA ILE A 228 20.46 9.37 -8.61
C ILE A 228 21.35 10.60 -8.66
N GLU A 229 22.10 10.83 -7.59
CA GLU A 229 23.21 11.78 -7.56
C GLU A 229 24.41 11.14 -6.86
N ASN A 230 25.58 11.14 -7.51
CA ASN A 230 26.81 10.51 -6.99
C ASN A 230 26.64 9.03 -6.57
N GLY A 231 25.75 8.29 -7.24
CA GLY A 231 25.45 6.88 -6.91
C GLY A 231 24.50 6.69 -5.72
N GLU A 232 23.98 7.78 -5.14
CA GLU A 232 23.04 7.73 -4.03
C GLU A 232 21.64 8.19 -4.48
N PRO A 233 20.56 7.59 -3.93
CA PRO A 233 19.22 8.04 -4.18
C PRO A 233 18.94 9.34 -3.41
N ILE A 234 18.52 10.38 -4.14
CA ILE A 234 18.10 11.66 -3.58
C ILE A 234 16.63 11.93 -3.91
N PHE A 235 15.97 12.77 -3.13
CA PHE A 235 14.65 13.28 -3.52
C PHE A 235 14.79 14.10 -4.79
N MET A 236 13.94 13.83 -5.78
CA MET A 236 13.86 14.66 -6.96
C MET A 236 13.20 15.99 -6.54
N SER A 237 13.94 17.08 -6.65
CA SER A 237 13.38 18.42 -6.48
C SER A 237 12.45 18.70 -7.65
N GLU A 238 11.17 18.96 -7.38
CA GLU A 238 10.27 19.53 -8.39
C GLU A 238 10.86 20.88 -8.81
N ALA A 239 11.08 21.04 -10.12
CA ALA A 239 11.62 22.26 -10.74
C ALA A 239 10.65 23.46 -10.62
#